data_AF-A0A816CM09-F1
#
_entry.id   AF-A0A816CM09-F1
#
_cell.length_a   1.000
_cell.length_b   1.000
_cell.length_c   1.000
_cell.angle_alpha   90.00
_cell.angle_beta   90.00
_cell.angle_gamma   90.00
#
_symmetry.space_group_name_H-M   'P 1'
#
loop_
_entity.id
_entity.type
_entity.pdbx_description
1 polymer ?
#
loop_
_entity_poly.entity_id
_entity_poly.type
_entity_poly.pdbx_seq_one_letter_code
_entity_poly.pdbx_strand_id
1 'polypeptide(L)'
;MNEVDELRSNDNQSEPTNITSSDVKSNYIDSEQSSYEEIAGIVSNKDNPDMVIITFRSCLIGILFTALISSLDQYLYYYKNPYSVPHLVLLLLTYPLGSLLARCLPSKPFIIWKWNISLNPCAFTIKEHAIIYVMIYIAGQTVAAIDVVVYIKTIEGFDTHFAWGVLLALSSQIMGYGAAGK
;
A
#
# COMPACT_ATOMS: atom_id res chain seq x y z
N MET A 1 -19.52 -3.12 -63.85
CA MET A 1 -20.69 -2.30 -63.48
C MET A 1 -21.87 -3.27 -63.40
N ASN A 2 -22.32 -3.84 -62.29
CA ASN A 2 -22.04 -3.72 -60.86
C ASN A 2 -22.26 -5.10 -60.23
N GLU A 3 -21.35 -5.56 -59.37
CA GLU A 3 -21.53 -6.72 -58.46
C GLU A 3 -21.75 -6.22 -57.02
N VAL A 4 -22.30 -5.00 -56.90
CA VAL A 4 -22.40 -4.25 -55.63
C VAL A 4 -23.86 -3.98 -55.24
N ASP A 5 -24.83 -4.32 -56.09
CA ASP A 5 -26.24 -3.98 -55.88
C ASP A 5 -27.09 -5.15 -55.32
N GLU A 6 -26.53 -6.36 -55.18
CA GLU A 6 -27.27 -7.53 -54.65
C GLU A 6 -27.09 -7.79 -53.15
N LEU A 7 -26.15 -7.11 -52.47
CA LEU A 7 -25.93 -7.28 -51.03
C LEU A 7 -26.76 -6.34 -50.14
N ARG A 8 -27.72 -5.62 -50.72
CA ARG A 8 -28.51 -4.59 -50.03
C ARG A 8 -29.94 -5.01 -49.68
N SER A 9 -30.19 -6.29 -49.40
CA SER A 9 -31.55 -6.81 -49.19
C SER A 9 -31.74 -7.85 -48.08
N ASN A 10 -30.79 -8.08 -47.17
CA ASN A 10 -31.01 -8.98 -46.03
C ASN A 10 -30.54 -8.40 -44.68
N ASP A 11 -30.88 -7.13 -44.41
CA ASP A 11 -31.08 -6.65 -43.05
C ASP A 11 -32.51 -6.99 -42.64
N ASN A 12 -32.68 -7.97 -41.74
CA ASN A 12 -33.75 -8.05 -40.72
C ASN A 12 -33.87 -9.49 -40.18
N GLN A 13 -33.27 -9.75 -39.02
CA GLN A 13 -33.92 -10.47 -37.91
C GLN A 13 -33.05 -10.33 -36.64
N SER A 14 -33.11 -9.17 -35.98
CA SER A 14 -32.65 -9.05 -34.60
C SER A 14 -33.75 -9.57 -33.66
N GLU A 15 -33.66 -10.85 -33.32
CA GLU A 15 -34.45 -11.46 -32.24
C GLU A 15 -33.92 -10.94 -30.89
N PRO A 16 -34.78 -10.46 -29.97
CA PRO A 16 -34.31 -9.98 -28.67
C PRO A 16 -33.86 -11.18 -27.84
N THR A 17 -32.55 -11.38 -27.71
CA THR A 17 -31.97 -12.33 -26.76
C THR A 17 -32.40 -11.92 -25.36
N ASN A 18 -33.27 -12.72 -24.74
CA ASN A 18 -33.57 -12.66 -23.32
C ASN A 18 -32.26 -12.96 -22.58
N ILE A 19 -31.51 -11.91 -22.25
CA ILE A 19 -30.30 -12.01 -21.45
C ILE A 19 -30.74 -12.40 -20.04
N THR A 20 -30.70 -13.71 -19.75
CA THR A 20 -31.01 -14.20 -18.41
C THR A 20 -29.95 -13.63 -17.46
N SER A 21 -30.36 -13.18 -16.27
CA SER A 21 -29.43 -12.57 -15.29
C SER A 21 -28.26 -13.48 -14.90
N SER A 22 -28.36 -14.79 -15.18
CA SER A 22 -27.27 -15.78 -15.07
C SER A 22 -26.17 -15.61 -16.12
N ASP A 23 -26.52 -15.26 -17.37
CA ASP A 23 -25.57 -15.13 -18.48
C ASP A 23 -24.80 -13.81 -18.36
N VAL A 24 -25.45 -12.75 -17.87
CA VAL A 24 -24.76 -11.53 -17.45
C VAL A 24 -23.77 -11.87 -16.34
N LYS A 25 -24.20 -12.58 -15.30
CA LYS A 25 -23.32 -12.89 -14.16
C LYS A 25 -22.13 -13.77 -14.54
N SER A 26 -22.29 -14.70 -15.48
CA SER A 26 -21.19 -15.55 -15.97
C SER A 26 -20.17 -14.75 -16.79
N ASN A 27 -20.62 -13.84 -17.66
CA ASN A 27 -19.73 -13.00 -18.46
C ASN A 27 -18.98 -11.94 -17.61
N TYR A 28 -19.58 -11.48 -16.50
CA TYR A 28 -18.91 -10.57 -15.56
C TYR A 28 -17.84 -11.27 -14.70
N ILE A 29 -18.04 -12.55 -14.35
CA ILE A 29 -17.04 -13.33 -13.60
C ILE A 29 -15.82 -13.64 -14.50
N ASP A 30 -16.06 -13.86 -15.80
CA ASP A 30 -15.02 -14.13 -16.78
C ASP A 30 -14.19 -12.89 -17.15
N SER A 31 -14.75 -11.68 -17.03
CA SER A 31 -14.03 -10.44 -17.32
C SER A 31 -13.04 -10.01 -16.24
N GLU A 32 -13.17 -10.53 -15.01
CA GLU A 32 -12.18 -10.26 -13.96
C GLU A 32 -11.03 -11.29 -13.98
N GLN A 33 -11.25 -12.46 -14.57
CA GLN A 33 -10.24 -13.52 -14.65
C GLN A 33 -9.20 -13.20 -15.73
N SER A 34 -7.91 -13.36 -15.42
CA SER A 34 -6.86 -13.18 -16.43
C SER A 34 -7.08 -14.14 -17.60
N SER A 35 -7.05 -13.62 -18.84
CA SER A 35 -7.19 -14.43 -20.07
C SER A 35 -6.07 -15.47 -20.25
N TYR A 36 -5.00 -15.38 -19.45
CA TYR A 36 -3.93 -16.37 -19.41
C TYR A 36 -4.17 -17.34 -18.25
N GLU A 37 -4.43 -18.59 -18.60
CA GLU A 37 -4.80 -19.66 -17.67
C GLU A 37 -3.70 -19.95 -16.62
N GLU A 38 -2.43 -19.74 -17.00
CA GLU A 38 -1.28 -19.83 -16.10
C GLU A 38 -1.33 -18.78 -14.98
N ILE A 39 -1.89 -17.59 -15.25
CA ILE A 39 -2.00 -16.46 -14.31
C ILE A 39 -3.29 -16.58 -13.46
N ALA A 40 -4.35 -17.10 -14.09
CA ALA A 40 -5.63 -17.39 -13.46
C ALA A 40 -5.55 -18.43 -12.32
N GLY A 41 -4.58 -19.35 -12.38
CA GLY A 41 -4.38 -20.38 -11.36
C GLY A 41 -3.52 -19.97 -10.15
N ILE A 42 -2.71 -18.92 -10.29
CA ILE A 42 -1.74 -18.48 -9.26
C ILE A 42 -2.23 -17.29 -8.43
N VAL A 43 -3.19 -16.52 -8.93
CA VAL A 43 -3.77 -15.38 -8.20
C VAL A 43 -5.27 -15.64 -8.01
N SER A 44 -5.71 -15.70 -6.75
CA SER A 44 -7.14 -15.69 -6.47
C SER A 44 -7.68 -14.31 -6.81
N ASN A 45 -8.55 -14.25 -7.82
CA ASN A 45 -9.11 -13.00 -8.30
C ASN A 45 -10.19 -12.41 -7.37
N LYS A 46 -10.59 -13.17 -6.35
CA LYS A 46 -11.65 -12.80 -5.42
C LYS A 46 -11.06 -12.11 -4.20
N ASP A 47 -11.04 -10.77 -4.21
CA ASP A 47 -10.71 -10.02 -3.00
C ASP A 47 -11.84 -10.17 -1.97
N ASN A 48 -11.47 -10.54 -0.73
CA ASN A 48 -12.42 -10.62 0.38
C ASN A 48 -12.49 -9.25 1.08
N PRO A 49 -13.60 -8.51 0.96
CA PRO A 49 -13.72 -7.15 1.53
C PRO A 49 -13.81 -7.15 3.05
N ASP A 50 -14.20 -8.28 3.66
CA ASP A 50 -14.39 -8.40 5.12
C ASP A 50 -13.09 -8.59 5.91
N MET A 51 -11.96 -8.80 5.23
CA MET A 51 -10.71 -9.05 5.94
C MET A 51 -10.16 -7.75 6.54
N VAL A 52 -9.73 -7.83 7.79
CA VAL A 52 -9.25 -6.67 8.53
C VAL A 52 -7.89 -6.22 7.98
N ILE A 53 -7.84 -4.95 7.58
CA ILE A 53 -6.71 -4.32 6.91
C ILE A 53 -5.77 -3.65 7.92
N ILE A 54 -6.32 -2.84 8.82
CA ILE A 54 -5.59 -2.13 9.87
C ILE A 54 -5.88 -2.76 11.22
N THR A 55 -4.86 -3.37 11.84
CA THR A 55 -4.93 -3.92 13.19
C THR A 55 -3.92 -3.21 14.07
N PHE A 56 -4.08 -3.35 15.39
CA PHE A 56 -3.10 -2.81 16.34
C PHE A 56 -1.71 -3.42 16.11
N ARG A 57 -1.64 -4.72 15.80
CA ARG A 57 -0.37 -5.41 15.49
C ARG A 57 0.30 -4.80 14.26
N SER A 58 -0.43 -4.62 13.15
CA SER A 58 0.18 -4.07 11.93
C SER A 58 0.60 -2.60 12.12
N CYS A 59 -0.14 -1.82 12.89
CA CYS A 59 0.24 -0.46 13.27
C CYS A 59 1.50 -0.42 14.13
N LEU A 60 1.60 -1.26 15.17
CA LEU A 60 2.76 -1.31 16.06
C LEU A 60 4.03 -1.76 15.32
N ILE A 61 3.93 -2.79 14.47
CA ILE A 61 5.05 -3.23 13.63
C ILE A 61 5.42 -2.14 12.63
N GLY A 62 4.42 -1.58 11.94
CA GLY A 62 4.59 -0.52 10.96
C GLY A 62 5.37 0.65 11.55
N ILE A 63 4.92 1.20 12.68
CA ILE A 63 5.58 2.33 13.36
C ILE A 63 7.01 1.97 13.78
N LEU A 64 7.23 0.79 14.36
CA LEU A 64 8.55 0.37 14.83
C LEU A 64 9.54 0.22 13.67
N PHE A 65 9.13 -0.44 12.59
CA PHE A 65 9.97 -0.58 11.40
C PHE A 65 10.18 0.74 10.68
N THR A 66 9.12 1.54 10.50
CA THR A 66 9.19 2.88 9.94
C THR A 66 10.21 3.75 10.69
N ALA A 67 10.20 3.74 12.03
CA ALA A 67 11.16 4.51 12.83
C ALA A 67 12.61 4.03 12.62
N LEU A 68 12.84 2.71 12.63
CA LEU A 68 14.18 2.14 12.42
C LEU A 68 14.72 2.42 11.02
N ILE A 69 13.89 2.21 10.00
CA ILE A 69 14.28 2.37 8.60
C ILE A 69 14.49 3.84 8.25
N SER A 70 13.59 4.74 8.68
CA SER A 70 13.76 6.17 8.45
C SER A 70 15.03 6.71 9.12
N SER A 71 15.33 6.25 10.35
CA SER A 71 16.58 6.63 11.03
C SER A 71 17.82 6.10 10.29
N LEU A 72 17.77 4.88 9.76
CA LEU A 72 18.89 4.29 9.05
C LEU A 72 19.11 4.96 7.69
N ASP A 73 18.03 5.23 6.96
CA ASP A 73 18.08 5.87 5.64
C ASP A 73 18.60 7.30 5.74
N GLN A 74 18.11 8.09 6.71
CA GLN A 74 18.61 9.45 6.95
C GLN A 74 20.09 9.46 7.40
N TYR A 75 20.52 8.46 8.18
CA TYR A 75 21.91 8.33 8.60
C TYR A 75 22.83 7.99 7.42
N LEU A 76 22.43 7.02 6.59
CA LEU A 76 23.20 6.59 5.42
C LEU A 76 23.25 7.66 4.34
N TYR A 77 22.23 8.51 4.24
CA TYR A 77 22.19 9.64 3.31
C TYR A 77 23.32 10.64 3.57
N TYR A 78 23.60 10.97 4.84
CA TYR A 78 24.69 11.88 5.20
C TYR A 78 26.06 11.18 5.37
N TYR A 79 26.12 9.86 5.19
CA TYR A 79 27.37 9.13 5.27
C TYR A 79 28.22 9.35 4.01
N LYS A 80 29.55 9.21 4.12
CA LYS A 80 30.51 9.52 3.03
C LYS A 80 30.19 8.86 1.68
N ASN A 81 29.56 7.70 1.70
CA ASN A 81 29.05 7.02 0.51
C ASN A 81 27.54 6.82 0.70
N PRO A 82 26.69 7.61 0.03
CA PRO A 82 25.25 7.46 0.16
C PRO A 82 24.85 6.07 -0.33
N TYR A 83 24.23 5.31 0.56
CA TYR A 83 23.71 3.98 0.28
C TYR A 83 22.24 3.96 0.66
N SER A 84 21.38 3.61 -0.29
CA SER A 84 19.96 3.40 -0.04
C SER A 84 19.67 1.91 0.08
N VAL A 85 18.96 1.53 1.13
CA VAL A 85 18.63 0.13 1.38
C VAL A 85 17.52 -0.30 0.41
N PRO A 86 17.69 -1.40 -0.35
CA PRO A 86 16.64 -1.87 -1.25
C PRO A 86 15.39 -2.30 -0.48
N HIS A 87 14.26 -1.64 -0.77
CA HIS A 87 12.95 -1.89 -0.15
C HIS A 87 12.45 -3.33 -0.27
N LEU A 88 12.89 -4.07 -1.29
CA LEU A 88 12.55 -5.49 -1.46
C LEU A 88 13.09 -6.36 -0.30
N VAL A 89 14.24 -6.01 0.26
CA VAL A 89 14.79 -6.74 1.43
C VAL A 89 13.91 -6.51 2.64
N LEU A 90 13.37 -5.30 2.81
CA LEU A 90 12.45 -4.97 3.89
C LEU A 90 11.11 -5.69 3.71
N LEU A 91 10.58 -5.75 2.47
CA LEU A 91 9.39 -6.53 2.14
C LEU A 91 9.57 -8.00 2.56
N LEU A 92 10.69 -8.62 2.18
CA LEU A 92 10.99 -10.00 2.53
C LEU A 92 11.13 -10.22 4.05
N LEU A 93 11.74 -9.27 4.76
CA LEU A 93 11.96 -9.34 6.20
C LEU A 93 10.66 -9.15 7.01
N THR A 94 9.72 -8.36 6.48
CA THR A 94 8.48 -8.01 7.15
C THR A 94 7.55 -9.22 7.31
N TYR A 95 7.58 -10.16 6.37
CA TYR A 95 6.73 -11.37 6.42
C TYR A 95 7.06 -12.33 7.58
N PRO A 96 8.31 -12.82 7.76
CA PRO A 96 8.66 -13.69 8.87
C PRO A 96 8.52 -12.98 10.22
N LEU A 97 8.83 -11.68 10.29
CA LEU A 97 8.66 -10.89 11.52
C LEU A 97 7.19 -10.68 11.88
N GLY A 98 6.33 -10.40 10.90
CA GLY A 98 4.89 -10.30 11.10
C GLY A 98 4.29 -11.61 11.61
N SER A 99 4.74 -12.73 11.06
CA SER A 99 4.34 -14.09 11.50
C SER A 99 4.85 -14.44 12.89
N LEU A 100 6.10 -14.10 13.22
CA LEU A 100 6.68 -14.30 14.56
C LEU A 100 5.91 -13.48 15.61
N LEU A 101 5.62 -12.22 15.31
CA LEU A 101 4.92 -11.34 16.25
C LEU A 101 3.44 -11.71 16.39
N ALA A 102 2.81 -12.23 15.33
CA ALA A 102 1.48 -12.83 15.42
C ALA A 102 1.41 -13.99 16.42
N ARG A 103 2.54 -14.67 16.65
CA ARG A 103 2.68 -15.77 17.62
C ARG A 103 3.08 -15.30 19.02
N CYS A 104 3.79 -14.18 19.13
CA CYS A 104 4.13 -13.56 20.41
C CYS A 104 2.98 -12.74 21.03
N LEU A 105 2.06 -12.20 20.21
CA LEU A 105 0.99 -11.34 20.72
C LEU A 105 -0.14 -12.18 21.34
N PRO A 106 -0.54 -11.93 22.60
CA PRO A 106 -1.59 -12.70 23.25
C PRO A 106 -2.95 -12.47 22.57
N SER A 107 -3.62 -13.54 22.16
CA SER A 107 -4.96 -13.50 21.55
C SER A 107 -6.10 -13.15 22.51
N LYS A 108 -5.79 -12.59 23.68
CA LYS A 108 -6.79 -12.27 24.69
C LYS A 108 -7.47 -10.95 24.31
N PRO A 109 -8.81 -10.91 24.23
CA PRO A 109 -9.53 -9.66 24.02
C PRO A 109 -9.28 -8.75 25.23
N PHE A 110 -8.79 -7.54 24.97
CA PHE A 110 -8.74 -6.49 25.99
C PHE A 110 -10.04 -5.70 25.91
N ILE A 111 -10.75 -5.65 27.03
CA ILE A 111 -11.92 -4.79 27.18
C ILE A 111 -11.40 -3.44 27.65
N ILE A 112 -11.40 -2.46 26.74
CA ILE A 112 -11.17 -1.06 27.11
C ILE A 112 -12.54 -0.41 27.18
N TRP A 113 -12.98 -0.16 28.42
CA TRP A 113 -14.24 0.47 28.79
C TRP A 113 -15.49 -0.29 28.29
N LYS A 114 -15.89 -0.11 27.03
CA LYS A 114 -17.06 -0.73 26.38
C LYS A 114 -16.76 -1.44 25.06
N TRP A 115 -15.50 -1.45 24.63
CA TRP A 115 -15.09 -2.00 23.34
C TRP A 115 -14.27 -3.27 23.57
N ASN A 116 -14.73 -4.39 22.98
CA ASN A 116 -13.97 -5.63 22.90
C ASN A 116 -12.93 -5.49 21.79
N ILE A 117 -11.70 -5.10 22.14
CA ILE A 117 -10.60 -4.99 21.19
C ILE A 117 -9.79 -6.29 21.29
N SER A 118 -9.97 -7.17 20.31
CA SER A 118 -9.06 -8.29 20.14
C SER A 118 -7.77 -7.79 19.49
N LEU A 119 -6.64 -7.96 20.19
CA LEU A 119 -5.31 -7.63 19.66
C LEU A 119 -4.83 -8.62 18.59
N ASN A 120 -5.46 -9.80 18.50
CA ASN A 120 -5.17 -10.81 17.50
C ASN A 120 -6.49 -11.42 16.98
N PRO A 121 -7.26 -10.67 16.17
CA PRO A 121 -8.53 -11.16 15.64
C PRO A 121 -8.35 -12.20 14.54
N CYS A 122 -7.19 -12.22 13.85
CA CYS A 122 -6.92 -13.10 12.72
C CYS A 122 -5.41 -13.43 12.59
N ALA A 123 -5.11 -14.56 11.92
CA ALA A 123 -3.76 -14.88 11.46
C ALA A 123 -3.19 -13.75 10.57
N PHE A 124 -1.87 -13.64 10.47
CA PHE A 124 -1.23 -12.59 9.69
C PHE A 124 -1.71 -12.62 8.24
N THR A 125 -2.39 -11.56 7.80
CA THR A 125 -3.01 -11.53 6.48
C THR A 125 -2.17 -10.76 5.46
N ILE A 126 -2.40 -11.05 4.17
CA ILE A 126 -1.71 -10.35 3.06
C ILE A 126 -1.97 -8.84 3.08
N LYS A 127 -3.18 -8.39 3.50
CA LYS A 127 -3.48 -6.95 3.58
C LYS A 127 -2.75 -6.26 4.73
N GLU A 128 -2.60 -6.92 5.87
CA GLU A 128 -1.77 -6.39 6.97
C GLU A 128 -0.31 -6.26 6.53
N HIS A 129 0.22 -7.26 5.82
CA HIS A 129 1.57 -7.22 5.26
C HIS A 129 1.75 -6.07 4.26
N ALA A 130 0.79 -5.90 3.35
CA ALA A 130 0.82 -4.82 2.37
C ALA A 130 0.82 -3.44 3.02
N ILE A 131 0.01 -3.21 4.05
CA ILE A 131 0.00 -1.92 4.78
C ILE A 131 1.33 -1.65 5.46
N ILE A 132 1.92 -2.65 6.13
CA ILE A 132 3.21 -2.47 6.79
C ILE A 132 4.27 -2.11 5.75
N TYR A 133 4.26 -2.78 4.60
CA TYR A 133 5.17 -2.46 3.50
C TYR A 133 5.00 -1.03 3.00
N VAL A 134 3.76 -0.58 2.78
CA VAL A 134 3.48 0.80 2.36
C VAL A 134 3.98 1.82 3.39
N MET A 135 3.76 1.58 4.69
CA MET A 135 4.26 2.44 5.76
C MET A 135 5.78 2.56 5.76
N ILE A 136 6.47 1.44 5.54
CA ILE A 136 7.94 1.38 5.48
C ILE A 136 8.46 2.07 4.21
N TYR A 137 7.85 1.78 3.07
CA TYR A 137 8.26 2.30 1.77
C TYR A 137 8.21 3.83 1.73
N ILE A 138 7.14 4.40 2.29
CA ILE A 138 6.99 5.85 2.39
C ILE A 138 8.00 6.46 3.37
N ALA A 139 8.33 5.73 4.44
CA ALA A 139 9.27 6.19 5.47
C ALA A 139 10.75 6.12 5.06
N GLY A 140 11.10 5.26 4.10
CA GLY A 140 12.44 5.13 3.53
C GLY A 140 12.78 6.21 2.49
N GLN A 141 12.12 7.37 2.56
CA GLN A 141 12.43 8.51 1.70
C GLN A 141 12.99 9.65 2.54
N THR A 142 14.08 10.24 2.05
CA THR A 142 14.71 11.39 2.69
C THR A 142 13.87 12.65 2.51
N VAL A 143 13.83 13.47 3.56
CA VAL A 143 13.02 14.69 3.58
C VAL A 143 13.87 15.87 3.12
N ALA A 144 13.56 16.44 1.94
CA ALA A 144 14.30 17.56 1.37
C ALA A 144 14.39 18.80 2.28
N ALA A 145 13.42 18.99 3.17
CA ALA A 145 13.44 20.05 4.18
C ALA A 145 14.64 19.95 5.14
N ILE A 146 15.15 18.74 5.41
CA ILE A 146 16.28 18.54 6.32
C ILE A 146 17.57 19.12 5.71
N ASP A 147 17.74 19.02 4.39
CA ASP A 147 18.90 19.59 3.69
C ASP A 147 18.95 21.11 3.81
N VAL A 148 17.79 21.77 3.77
CA VAL A 148 17.68 23.22 4.01
C VAL A 148 18.09 23.59 5.44
N VAL A 149 17.66 22.80 6.44
CA VAL A 149 18.03 23.02 7.84
C VAL A 149 19.54 22.84 8.05
N VAL A 150 20.12 21.81 7.44
CA VAL A 150 21.58 21.56 7.50
C VAL A 150 22.34 22.69 6.81
N TYR A 151 21.88 23.19 5.66
CA TYR A 151 22.48 24.30 4.94
C TYR A 151 22.54 25.57 5.79
N ILE A 152 21.41 25.99 6.39
CA ILE A 152 21.34 27.19 7.23
C ILE A 152 22.27 27.07 8.45
N LYS A 153 22.32 25.88 9.08
CA LYS A 153 23.16 25.65 10.25
C LYS A 153 24.66 25.62 9.93
N THR A 154 25.05 25.06 8.78
CA THR A 154 26.46 24.87 8.42
C THR A 154 27.09 26.09 7.75
N ILE A 155 26.36 26.78 6.87
CA ILE A 155 26.90 27.90 6.08
C ILE A 155 26.63 29.24 6.73
N GLU A 156 25.40 29.43 7.21
CA GLU A 156 24.92 30.71 7.71
C GLU A 156 25.19 30.88 9.21
N GLY A 157 25.45 29.79 9.93
CA GLY A 157 25.78 29.79 11.36
C GLY A 157 24.61 30.14 12.28
N PHE A 158 23.37 30.17 11.77
CA PHE A 158 22.19 30.40 12.58
C PHE A 158 21.79 29.15 13.37
N ASP A 159 21.86 29.23 14.69
CA ASP A 159 21.32 28.20 15.58
C ASP A 159 19.80 28.32 15.68
N THR A 160 19.12 27.61 14.77
CA THR A 160 17.67 27.42 14.82
C THR A 160 17.30 26.40 15.90
N HIS A 161 16.17 26.64 16.57
CA HIS A 161 15.65 25.73 17.58
C HIS A 161 15.24 24.40 16.95
N PHE A 162 15.48 23.26 17.63
CA PHE A 162 15.14 21.92 17.11
C PHE A 162 13.68 21.82 16.63
N ALA A 163 12.76 22.42 17.39
CA ALA A 163 11.33 22.47 17.05
C ALA A 163 11.05 23.13 15.69
N TRP A 164 11.82 24.16 15.31
CA TRP A 164 11.66 24.83 14.01
C TRP A 164 11.95 23.87 12.86
N GLY A 165 13.06 23.12 12.94
CA GLY A 165 13.43 22.14 11.92
C GLY A 165 12.40 21.02 11.78
N VAL A 166 11.87 20.52 12.91
CA VAL A 166 10.81 19.50 12.90
C VAL A 166 9.51 20.03 12.29
N LEU A 167 9.10 21.26 12.62
CA LEU A 167 7.90 21.87 12.06
C LEU A 167 8.03 22.13 10.55
N LEU A 168 9.22 22.55 10.10
CA LEU A 168 9.52 22.76 8.69
C LEU A 168 9.50 21.43 7.90
N ALA A 169 10.07 20.36 8.46
CA ALA A 169 10.01 19.02 7.87
C ALA A 169 8.58 18.44 7.86
N LEU A 170 7.79 18.66 8.91
CA LEU A 170 6.41 18.19 8.95
C LEU A 170 5.52 18.93 7.93
N SER A 171 5.66 20.25 7.82
CA SER A 171 4.86 21.03 6.88
C SER A 171 5.15 20.66 5.43
N SER A 172 6.41 20.39 5.07
CA SER A 172 6.76 19.95 3.72
C SER A 172 6.12 18.61 3.36
N GLN A 173 6.10 17.65 4.29
CA GLN A 173 5.50 16.34 4.04
C GLN A 173 3.98 16.40 3.98
N ILE A 174 3.33 17.16 4.87
CA ILE A 174 1.88 17.35 4.84
C ILE A 174 1.46 18.02 3.53
N MET A 175 2.22 19.02 3.07
CA MET A 175 1.97 19.69 1.79
C MET A 175 2.13 18.71 0.61
N GLY A 176 3.14 17.84 0.65
CA GLY A 176 3.35 16.80 -0.36
C GLY A 176 2.16 15.83 -0.47
N TYR A 177 1.71 15.26 0.65
CA TYR A 177 0.56 14.36 0.65
C TYR A 177 -0.76 15.08 0.32
N GLY A 178 -0.91 16.33 0.74
CA GLY A 178 -2.09 17.15 0.44
C GLY A 178 -2.22 17.49 -1.05
N ALA A 179 -1.10 17.68 -1.75
CA ALA A 179 -1.10 17.97 -3.19
C ALA A 179 -1.35 16.72 -4.06
N ALA A 180 -0.97 15.53 -3.59
CA ALA A 180 -1.13 14.27 -4.33
C ALA A 180 -2.58 13.78 -4.43
N GLY A 181 -3.50 14.30 -3.61
CA GLY A 181 -4.90 13.89 -3.55
C GLY A 181 -5.84 14.56 -4.56
N LYS A 182 -5.32 15.12 -5.66
CA LYS A 182 -6.11 15.73 -6.75
C LYS A 182 -5.96 14.97 -8.05
#